data_AF-A0AA35S198-F1
#
_entry.id   AF-A0AA35S198-F1
#
_cell.length_a   1.000
_cell.length_b   1.000
_cell.length_c   1.000
_cell.angle_alpha   90.00
_cell.angle_beta   90.00
_cell.angle_gamma   90.00
#
_symmetry.space_group_name_H-M   'P 1'
#
loop_
_entity.id
_entity.type
_entity.pdbx_description
1 polymer ?
#
loop_
_entity_poly.entity_id
_entity_poly.type
_entity_poly.pdbx_seq_one_letter_code
_entity_poly.pdbx_strand_id
1 'polypeptide(L)'
;MRQFVRRTSYVQGQSISPRTREYFYYIDHQGQLFLDDTRVKNFITCFKDKKFLEFFFKRVKINTSGRYESEFPYVSPCGRETNYICCDDLPVVFSQLLDSRDKSSRISALRQLST
;
A
#
# COMPACT_ATOMS: atom_id res chain seq x y z
N MET A 1 14.15 14.15 -8.93
CA MET A 1 13.58 13.33 -7.85
C MET A 1 14.64 13.14 -6.78
N ARG A 2 14.44 13.70 -5.58
CA ARG A 2 15.38 13.53 -4.46
C ARG A 2 15.25 12.09 -3.96
N GLN A 3 16.25 11.26 -4.25
CA GLN A 3 16.38 9.96 -3.62
C GLN A 3 16.85 10.22 -2.19
N PHE A 4 15.89 10.40 -1.26
CA PHE A 4 16.22 10.41 0.16
C PHE A 4 16.81 9.04 0.49
N VAL A 5 18.09 9.02 0.89
CA VAL A 5 18.72 7.83 1.45
C VAL A 5 17.95 7.50 2.72
N ARG A 6 17.14 6.44 2.66
CA ARG A 6 16.42 5.91 3.82
C ARG A 6 17.43 5.46 4.87
N ARG A 7 17.28 5.96 6.09
CA ARG A 7 18.18 5.65 7.21
C ARG A 7 17.74 4.38 7.94
N THR A 8 16.53 3.89 7.66
CA THR A 8 15.97 2.70 8.27
C THR A 8 16.44 1.43 7.56
N SER A 9 17.05 0.52 8.31
CA SER A 9 17.33 -0.85 7.87
C SER A 9 16.15 -1.75 8.17
N TYR A 10 15.72 -2.53 7.18
CA TYR A 10 14.68 -3.56 7.31
C TYR A 10 14.95 -4.72 6.34
N VAL A 11 14.33 -5.87 6.60
CA VAL A 11 14.29 -7.02 5.68
C VAL A 11 12.83 -7.42 5.46
N GLN A 12 12.45 -7.66 4.21
CA GLN A 12 11.10 -8.13 3.89
C GLN A 12 10.80 -9.46 4.59
N GLY A 13 9.65 -9.54 5.27
CA GLY A 13 9.22 -10.74 5.98
C GLY A 13 9.92 -11.01 7.31
N GLN A 14 10.67 -10.04 7.85
CA GLN A 14 11.30 -10.15 9.18
C GLN A 14 10.27 -10.36 10.29
N SER A 15 10.65 -11.04 11.37
CA SER A 15 9.77 -11.32 12.52
C SER A 15 10.48 -10.91 13.80
N ILE A 16 10.01 -9.85 14.46
CA ILE A 16 10.64 -9.29 15.66
C ILE A 16 10.03 -9.86 16.93
N SER A 17 8.75 -10.24 16.87
CA SER A 17 8.11 -11.08 17.88
C SER A 17 7.79 -12.46 17.27
N PRO A 18 7.66 -13.51 18.09
CA PRO A 18 7.17 -14.78 17.59
C PRO A 18 5.75 -14.55 17.05
N ARG A 19 5.54 -14.81 15.76
CA ARG A 19 4.25 -14.86 15.03
C ARG A 19 3.85 -13.65 14.20
N THR A 20 4.56 -12.51 14.23
CA THR A 20 4.21 -11.36 13.37
C THR A 20 5.32 -11.06 12.36
N ARG A 21 4.99 -11.18 11.06
CA ARG A 21 5.88 -10.80 9.95
C ARG A 21 5.71 -9.33 9.62
N GLU A 22 6.80 -8.67 9.25
CA GLU A 22 6.81 -7.29 8.82
C GLU A 22 7.16 -7.21 7.33
N TYR A 23 6.35 -6.46 6.58
CA TYR A 23 6.59 -6.16 5.17
C TYR A 23 6.56 -4.65 4.95
N PHE A 24 7.28 -4.20 3.94
CA PHE A 24 7.48 -2.78 3.65
C PHE A 24 7.06 -2.49 2.22
N TYR A 25 6.14 -1.54 2.07
CA TYR A 25 5.50 -1.21 0.81
C TYR A 25 5.68 0.26 0.46
N TYR A 26 5.66 0.54 -0.84
CA TYR A 26 5.61 1.86 -1.42
C TYR A 26 4.38 2.00 -2.32
N ILE A 27 3.70 3.14 -2.22
CA ILE A 27 2.59 3.53 -3.08
C ILE A 27 3.02 4.74 -3.92
N ASP A 28 2.91 4.62 -5.24
CA ASP A 28 3.24 5.73 -6.14
C ASP A 28 2.07 6.73 -6.28
N HIS A 29 2.32 7.83 -6.99
CA HIS A 29 1.32 8.84 -7.34
C HIS A 29 0.11 8.32 -8.14
N GLN A 30 0.15 7.12 -8.72
CA GLN A 30 -0.99 6.50 -9.41
C GLN A 30 -1.79 5.57 -8.48
N GLY A 31 -1.36 5.38 -7.24
CA GLY A 31 -1.96 4.46 -6.28
C GLY A 31 -1.52 3.00 -6.49
N GLN A 32 -0.46 2.75 -7.27
CA GLN A 32 0.08 1.42 -7.48
C GLN A 32 0.91 0.98 -6.28
N LEU A 33 0.72 -0.25 -5.83
CA LEU A 33 1.38 -0.82 -4.67
C LEU A 33 2.59 -1.67 -5.09
N PHE A 34 3.74 -1.47 -4.43
CA PHE A 34 4.99 -2.18 -4.64
C PHE A 34 5.61 -2.62 -3.33
N LEU A 35 6.44 -3.66 -3.33
CA LEU A 35 7.40 -3.84 -2.23
C LEU A 35 8.41 -2.69 -2.28
N ASP A 36 8.76 -2.14 -1.12
CA ASP A 36 9.60 -0.95 -1.02
C ASP A 36 10.99 -1.16 -1.63
N ASP A 37 11.57 -2.33 -1.44
CA ASP A 37 12.88 -2.77 -1.95
C ASP A 37 12.86 -3.20 -3.43
N THR A 38 11.70 -3.15 -4.10
CA THR A 38 11.62 -3.41 -5.53
C THR A 38 12.44 -2.38 -6.30
N ARG A 39 13.45 -2.84 -7.05
CA ARG A 39 14.38 -1.99 -7.81
C ARG A 39 13.71 -1.20 -8.93
N VAL A 40 12.83 -1.86 -9.69
CA VAL A 40 12.11 -1.26 -10.82
C VAL A 40 10.64 -1.22 -10.47
N LYS A 41 10.05 -0.03 -10.32
CA LYS A 41 8.65 0.15 -9.98
C LYS A 41 7.89 0.59 -11.23
N ASN A 42 7.16 -0.34 -11.85
CA ASN A 42 6.34 -0.11 -13.04
C ASN A 42 5.10 -1.02 -13.06
N PHE A 43 4.26 -0.89 -14.08
CA PHE A 43 3.02 -1.68 -14.19
C PHE A 43 3.23 -3.21 -14.20
N ILE A 44 4.42 -3.73 -14.51
CA ILE A 44 4.69 -5.18 -14.45
C ILE A 44 4.99 -5.64 -13.02
N THR A 45 5.61 -4.78 -12.20
CA THR A 45 6.08 -5.12 -10.86
C THR A 45 5.13 -4.72 -9.74
N CYS A 46 4.05 -4.00 -10.04
CA CYS A 46 3.03 -3.66 -9.04
C CYS A 46 2.18 -4.89 -8.67
N PHE A 47 1.63 -4.87 -7.46
CA PHE A 47 0.61 -5.83 -7.06
C PHE A 47 -0.69 -5.58 -7.84
N LYS A 48 -1.33 -6.66 -8.30
CA LYS A 48 -2.57 -6.62 -9.09
C LYS A 48 -3.67 -7.53 -8.53
N ASP A 49 -3.38 -8.33 -7.49
CA ASP A 49 -4.38 -9.20 -6.91
C ASP A 49 -5.48 -8.37 -6.24
N LYS A 50 -6.67 -8.38 -6.84
CA LYS A 50 -7.83 -7.61 -6.39
C LYS A 50 -8.12 -7.77 -4.90
N LYS A 51 -8.19 -9.01 -4.44
CA LYS A 51 -8.65 -9.34 -3.09
C LYS A 51 -7.64 -8.84 -2.07
N PHE A 52 -6.36 -9.00 -2.37
CA PHE A 52 -5.28 -8.46 -1.59
C PHE A 52 -5.33 -6.92 -1.56
N LEU A 53 -5.43 -6.25 -2.71
CA LEU A 53 -5.46 -4.79 -2.78
C LEU A 53 -6.67 -4.20 -2.04
N GLU A 54 -7.87 -4.74 -2.25
CA GLU A 54 -9.06 -4.34 -1.51
C GLU A 54 -8.87 -4.51 0.00
N PHE A 55 -8.31 -5.65 0.42
CA PHE A 55 -8.06 -5.94 1.83
C PHE A 55 -7.02 -5.01 2.45
N PHE A 56 -5.95 -4.71 1.70
CA PHE A 56 -4.83 -3.87 2.08
C PHE A 56 -5.28 -2.41 2.23
N PHE A 57 -5.81 -1.81 1.16
CA PHE A 57 -6.20 -0.39 1.17
C PHE A 57 -7.33 -0.10 2.16
N LYS A 58 -8.28 -1.04 2.38
CA LYS A 58 -9.34 -0.89 3.38
C LYS A 58 -8.82 -0.79 4.81
N ARG A 59 -7.60 -1.24 5.09
CA ARG A 59 -7.00 -1.29 6.43
C ARG A 59 -5.85 -0.31 6.63
N VAL A 60 -5.55 0.51 5.62
CA VAL A 60 -4.55 1.57 5.73
C VAL A 60 -4.98 2.54 6.82
N LYS A 61 -4.05 2.80 7.74
CA LYS A 61 -4.20 3.78 8.83
C LYS A 61 -2.85 4.42 9.14
N ILE A 62 -2.88 5.50 9.91
CA ILE A 62 -1.66 6.15 10.40
C ILE A 62 -0.85 5.15 11.25
N ASN A 63 0.46 5.13 11.04
CA ASN A 63 1.39 4.36 11.84
C ASN A 63 1.61 5.06 13.18
N THR A 64 1.11 4.45 14.25
CA THR A 64 1.30 4.88 15.64
C THR A 64 1.92 3.74 16.47
N SER A 65 2.72 2.88 15.84
CA SER A 65 3.27 1.66 16.45
C SER A 65 4.56 1.90 17.25
N GLY A 66 5.13 3.10 17.18
CA GLY A 66 6.47 3.44 17.66
C GLY A 66 7.59 2.94 16.74
N ARG A 67 7.28 2.29 15.61
CA ARG A 67 8.25 1.71 14.69
C ARG A 67 8.15 2.34 13.32
N TYR A 68 9.29 2.74 12.78
CA TYR A 68 9.43 3.21 11.39
C TYR A 68 8.56 4.42 11.01
N GLU A 69 7.91 5.08 11.96
CA GLU A 69 6.86 6.10 11.73
C GLU A 69 7.32 7.25 10.83
N SER A 70 8.59 7.66 10.94
CA SER A 70 9.14 8.75 10.15
C SER A 70 9.32 8.40 8.67
N GLU A 71 9.62 7.14 8.34
CA GLU A 71 9.87 6.68 6.97
C GLU A 71 8.66 5.94 6.37
N PHE A 72 7.86 5.34 7.24
CA PHE A 72 6.65 4.59 6.91
C PHE A 72 5.49 5.11 7.79
N PRO A 73 4.91 6.27 7.43
CA PRO A 73 3.89 6.95 8.24
C PRO A 73 2.53 6.24 8.23
N TYR A 74 2.36 5.19 7.42
CA TYR A 74 1.11 4.42 7.35
C TYR A 74 1.38 2.93 7.58
N VAL A 75 0.33 2.21 7.99
CA VAL A 75 0.34 0.75 8.12
C VAL A 75 -0.96 0.13 7.63
N SER A 76 -0.87 -1.09 7.09
CA SER A 76 -2.02 -1.96 6.83
C SER A 76 -1.87 -3.29 7.59
N PRO A 77 -2.59 -3.50 8.70
CA PRO A 77 -2.55 -4.77 9.43
C PRO A 77 -3.25 -5.90 8.68
N CYS A 78 -2.59 -7.04 8.54
CA CYS A 78 -3.05 -8.19 7.76
C CYS A 78 -2.90 -9.51 8.54
N GLY A 79 -3.73 -9.71 9.58
CA GLY A 79 -3.67 -10.92 10.40
C GLY A 79 -2.36 -11.01 11.19
N ARG A 80 -1.46 -11.92 10.78
CA ARG A 80 -0.11 -12.09 11.36
C ARG A 80 0.96 -11.25 10.65
N GLU A 81 0.53 -10.30 9.81
CA GLU A 81 1.42 -9.44 9.04
C GLU A 81 1.17 -7.98 9.40
N THR A 82 2.25 -7.23 9.59
CA THR A 82 2.22 -5.78 9.69
C THR A 82 2.88 -5.20 8.45
N ASN A 83 2.11 -4.50 7.64
CA ASN A 83 2.60 -3.90 6.41
C ASN A 83 2.85 -2.42 6.67
N TYR A 84 4.10 -2.00 6.69
CA TYR A 84 4.53 -0.60 6.79
C TYR A 84 4.53 0.04 5.41
N ILE A 85 4.06 1.28 5.33
CA ILE A 85 3.74 1.93 4.06
C ILE A 85 4.34 3.33 4.04
N CYS A 86 5.01 3.61 2.95
CA CYS A 86 5.41 4.94 2.52
C CYS A 86 4.72 5.26 1.19
N CYS A 87 4.59 6.54 0.86
CA CYS A 87 3.97 6.97 -0.39
C CYS A 87 4.55 8.31 -0.85
N ASP A 88 4.29 8.69 -2.11
CA ASP A 88 4.72 9.99 -2.65
C ASP A 88 4.04 11.18 -1.96
N ASP A 89 2.74 11.08 -1.66
CA ASP A 89 1.95 12.13 -1.01
C ASP A 89 0.94 11.52 -0.01
N LEU A 90 -0.19 11.01 -0.52
CA LEU A 90 -1.22 10.32 0.26
C LEU A 90 -1.32 8.84 -0.15
N PRO A 91 -1.71 7.93 0.78
CA PRO A 91 -1.72 6.50 0.52
C PRO A 91 -2.94 6.02 -0.29
N VAL A 92 -3.88 6.91 -0.62
CA VAL A 92 -5.09 6.59 -1.40
C VAL A 92 -5.27 7.64 -2.48
N VAL A 93 -5.45 7.18 -3.71
CA VAL A 93 -5.69 8.03 -4.88
C VAL A 93 -7.08 7.74 -5.42
N PHE A 94 -7.92 8.78 -5.53
CA PHE A 94 -9.23 8.67 -6.18
C PHE A 94 -9.07 8.91 -7.68
N SER A 95 -9.28 7.87 -8.49
CA SER A 95 -9.13 7.94 -9.94
C SER A 95 -10.42 8.39 -10.65
N GLN A 96 -11.58 8.23 -10.02
CA GLN A 96 -12.88 8.49 -10.61
C GLN A 96 -13.83 9.12 -9.60
N LEU A 97 -14.64 10.06 -10.08
CA LEU A 97 -15.78 10.60 -9.37
C LEU A 97 -17.04 9.90 -9.89
N LEU A 98 -17.75 9.22 -9.01
CA LEU A 98 -19.02 8.57 -9.35
C LEU A 98 -20.16 9.53 -9.06
N ASP A 99 -20.98 9.84 -10.07
CA ASP A 99 -22.22 10.58 -9.84
C ASP A 99 -23.23 9.65 -9.17
N SER A 100 -23.71 10.05 -7.99
CA SER A 100 -24.75 9.34 -7.23
C SER A 100 -26.04 9.08 -8.03
N ARG A 101 -26.29 9.85 -9.09
CA ARG A 101 -27.45 9.72 -9.98
C ARG A 101 -27.26 8.62 -11.02
N ASP A 102 -26.02 8.22 -11.32
CA ASP A 102 -25.72 7.19 -12.32
C ASP A 102 -25.49 5.83 -11.64
N LYS A 103 -26.56 5.02 -11.57
CA LYS A 103 -26.51 3.66 -10.99
C LYS A 103 -25.59 2.70 -11.75
N SER A 104 -25.24 2.99 -13.02
CA SER A 104 -24.33 2.17 -13.83
C SER A 104 -22.89 2.23 -13.31
N SER A 105 -22.51 3.38 -12.75
CA SER A 105 -21.14 3.69 -12.32
C SER A 105 -20.65 2.86 -11.12
N ARG A 106 -21.55 2.33 -10.27
CA ARG A 106 -21.17 1.41 -9.18
C ARG A 106 -20.67 0.05 -9.69
N ILE A 107 -21.12 -0.38 -10.87
CA ILE A 107 -20.80 -1.67 -11.46
C ILE A 107 -19.45 -1.60 -12.21
N SER A 108 -19.09 -0.45 -12.79
CA SER A 108 -17.81 -0.25 -13.49
C SER A 108 -16.61 -0.14 -12.54
N ALA A 109 -16.76 0.54 -11.40
CA ALA A 109 -15.72 0.60 -10.36
C ALA A 109 -15.35 -0.80 -9.83
N LEU A 110 -16.34 -1.69 -9.72
CA LEU A 110 -16.11 -3.09 -9.35
C LEU A 110 -15.41 -3.89 -10.46
N ARG A 111 -15.53 -3.52 -11.75
CA ARG A 111 -14.86 -4.23 -12.86
C ARG A 111 -13.38 -3.90 -12.99
N GLN A 112 -12.98 -2.66 -12.74
CA GLN A 112 -11.58 -2.22 -12.88
C GLN A 112 -10.65 -2.82 -11.83
N LEU A 113 -11.20 -3.28 -10.72
CA LEU A 113 -10.44 -4.01 -9.72
C LEU A 113 -10.24 -5.50 -10.10
N SER A 114 -10.94 -6.06 -11.09
CA SER A 114 -10.93 -7.51 -11.43
C SER A 114 -10.26 -7.90 -12.76
N THR A 115 -9.45 -7.03 -13.33
CA THR A 115 -8.66 -7.28 -14.55
C THR A 115 -7.19 -7.06 -14.26
#